data_AF-A0A2M7E3M4-F1
#
_entry.id   AF-A0A2M7E3M4-F1
#
_cell.length_a   1.000
_cell.length_b   1.000
_cell.length_c   1.000
_cell.angle_alpha   90.00
_cell.angle_beta   90.00
_cell.angle_gamma   90.00
#
_symmetry.space_group_name_H-M   'P 1'
#
loop_
_entity.id
_entity.type
_entity.pdbx_description
1 polymer ?
#
loop_
_entity_poly.entity_id
_entity_poly.type
_entity_poly.pdbx_seq_one_letter_code
_entity_poly.pdbx_strand_id
1 'polypeptide(L)'
;MFQEFRIQNLEFRINKNTEDKKLINKLNQTITKVSQDITAVKYNTAIAMMMEFLNEWEKTCNMKHETCNIKNKNMSLRGSDPAKRGSDEAIPLTTDNAKKFLKILAPFAPFITEEIWRDVFNEKQSIHLSTWPKVEEIEMGDVEITIPVQVNGKLRGTVKIQNSEFRIQNLVVEKALKDENITKYLEGKKYRVIYVSGKILNIVLTGNI
;
A
#
# COMPACT_ATOMS: atom_id res chain seq x y z
N MET A 1 -16.77 42.62 0.74
CA MET A 1 -16.99 42.03 2.08
C MET A 1 -16.97 40.51 1.92
N PHE A 2 -15.78 39.93 1.79
CA PHE A 2 -15.57 38.48 1.79
C PHE A 2 -14.59 38.20 2.93
N GLN A 3 -15.03 37.42 3.91
CA GLN A 3 -14.25 37.16 5.12
C GLN A 3 -13.10 36.20 4.82
N GLU A 4 -11.88 36.65 5.11
CA GLU A 4 -10.69 35.82 5.19
C GLU A 4 -10.81 34.83 6.35
N PHE A 5 -10.95 33.53 6.05
CA PHE A 5 -10.74 32.49 7.05
C PHE A 5 -9.22 32.29 7.22
N ARG A 6 -8.68 32.92 8.26
CA ARG A 6 -7.29 32.81 8.69
C ARG A 6 -7.06 31.47 9.41
N ILE A 7 -6.55 30.46 8.71
CA ILE A 7 -6.12 29.20 9.33
C ILE A 7 -4.71 29.39 9.92
N GLN A 8 -4.57 29.02 11.20
CA GLN A 8 -3.35 29.20 11.99
C GLN A 8 -2.25 28.24 11.56
N ASN A 9 -1.03 28.78 11.42
CA ASN A 9 0.22 28.06 11.21
C ASN A 9 0.42 26.96 12.27
N LEU A 10 0.46 25.69 11.84
CA LEU A 10 1.08 24.60 12.59
C LEU A 10 2.34 24.16 11.83
N GLU A 11 3.51 24.61 12.28
CA GLU A 11 4.77 23.98 11.86
C GLU A 11 4.87 22.60 12.54
N PHE A 12 4.45 21.56 11.81
CA PHE A 12 4.64 20.18 12.24
C PHE A 12 6.12 19.78 12.05
N ARG A 13 6.92 19.86 13.11
CA ARG A 13 8.23 19.18 13.16
C ARG A 13 7.98 17.68 13.27
N ILE A 14 7.99 16.96 12.14
CA ILE A 14 7.80 15.49 12.16
C ILE A 14 9.15 14.80 12.33
N ASN A 15 9.24 13.97 13.37
CA ASN A 15 10.35 13.06 13.64
C ASN A 15 10.29 11.89 12.64
N LYS A 16 11.39 11.61 11.91
CA LYS A 16 11.46 10.65 10.78
C LYS A 16 11.19 9.17 11.12
N ASN A 17 10.90 8.85 12.39
CA ASN A 17 10.93 7.48 12.94
C ASN A 17 9.54 6.90 13.30
N THR A 18 8.43 7.57 12.96
CA THR A 18 7.07 7.22 13.42
C THR A 18 6.06 6.98 12.29
N GLU A 19 6.51 6.64 11.09
CA GLU A 19 5.63 6.36 9.95
C GLU A 19 5.30 4.87 9.79
N ASP A 20 4.12 4.57 9.25
CA ASP A 20 3.75 3.20 8.90
C ASP A 20 4.62 2.72 7.73
N LYS A 21 5.62 1.89 8.04
CA LYS A 21 6.53 1.28 7.06
C LYS A 21 5.79 0.57 5.93
N LYS A 22 4.64 -0.05 6.22
CA LYS A 22 3.84 -0.74 5.20
C LYS A 22 3.28 0.26 4.19
N LEU A 23 2.75 1.38 4.68
CA LEU A 23 2.18 2.42 3.82
C LEU A 23 3.26 3.10 2.97
N ILE A 24 4.43 3.39 3.54
CA ILE A 24 5.55 3.97 2.78
C ILE A 24 6.02 2.99 1.69
N ASN A 25 6.09 1.69 1.99
CA ASN A 25 6.43 0.68 0.99
C ASN A 25 5.43 0.65 -0.16
N LYS A 26 4.12 0.70 0.14
CA LYS A 26 3.09 0.77 -0.90
C LYS A 26 3.19 2.06 -1.72
N LEU A 27 3.50 3.21 -1.09
CA LEU A 27 3.75 4.46 -1.79
C LEU A 27 4.92 4.32 -2.78
N ASN A 28 6.06 3.79 -2.32
CA ASN A 28 7.25 3.58 -3.14
C ASN A 28 7.00 2.62 -4.32
N GLN A 29 6.26 1.54 -4.08
CA GLN A 29 5.80 0.63 -5.14
C GLN A 29 4.91 1.36 -6.15
N THR A 30 3.99 2.20 -5.67
CA THR A 30 3.08 2.98 -6.51
C THR A 30 3.84 3.97 -7.38
N ILE A 31 4.79 4.73 -6.81
CA ILE A 31 5.65 5.66 -7.56
C ILE A 31 6.42 4.93 -8.66
N THR A 32 7.07 3.80 -8.33
CA THR A 32 7.82 3.00 -9.29
C THR A 32 6.92 2.54 -10.44
N LYS A 33 5.75 1.99 -10.10
CA LYS A 33 4.82 1.41 -11.06
C LYS A 33 4.20 2.48 -11.96
N VAL A 34 3.75 3.60 -11.40
CA VAL A 34 3.20 4.73 -12.16
C VAL A 34 4.24 5.30 -13.11
N SER A 35 5.50 5.44 -12.67
CA SER A 35 6.60 5.91 -13.53
C SER A 35 6.80 5.01 -14.75
N GLN A 36 6.74 3.70 -14.57
CA GLN A 36 6.81 2.71 -15.66
C GLN A 36 5.58 2.77 -16.57
N ASP A 37 4.39 2.85 -15.98
CA ASP A 37 3.13 2.83 -16.71
C ASP A 37 2.92 4.10 -17.55
N ILE A 38 3.32 5.28 -17.07
CA ILE A 38 3.30 6.52 -17.86
C ILE A 38 4.21 6.37 -19.08
N THR A 39 5.41 5.82 -18.90
CA THR A 39 6.36 5.58 -20.01
C THR A 39 5.81 4.57 -21.01
N ALA A 40 5.06 3.57 -20.54
CA ALA A 40 4.42 2.56 -21.36
C ALA A 40 3.03 2.98 -21.90
N VAL A 41 2.59 4.22 -21.68
CA VAL A 41 1.27 4.75 -22.09
C VAL A 41 0.09 3.93 -21.53
N LYS A 42 0.25 3.39 -20.31
CA LYS A 42 -0.78 2.60 -19.59
C LYS A 42 -1.45 3.42 -18.49
N TYR A 43 -2.14 4.49 -18.87
CA TYR A 43 -2.73 5.44 -17.91
C TYR A 43 -3.77 4.80 -16.97
N ASN A 44 -4.61 3.89 -17.49
CA ASN A 44 -5.65 3.25 -16.68
C ASN A 44 -5.06 2.42 -15.53
N THR A 45 -3.96 1.70 -15.77
CA THR A 45 -3.30 0.91 -14.71
C THR A 45 -2.58 1.80 -13.71
N ALA A 46 -2.00 2.92 -14.16
CA ALA A 46 -1.42 3.91 -13.27
C ALA A 46 -2.47 4.50 -12.31
N ILE A 47 -3.66 4.86 -12.81
CA ILE A 47 -4.77 5.37 -11.98
C ILE A 47 -5.24 4.29 -11.00
N ALA A 48 -5.41 3.05 -11.45
CA ALA A 48 -5.81 1.94 -10.57
C ALA A 48 -4.83 1.74 -9.41
N MET A 49 -3.52 1.80 -9.68
CA MET A 49 -2.49 1.70 -8.64
C MET A 49 -2.56 2.85 -7.63
N MET A 50 -2.82 4.09 -8.09
CA MET A 50 -3.00 5.24 -7.19
C MET A 50 -4.27 5.09 -6.33
N MET A 51 -5.35 4.55 -6.88
CA MET A 51 -6.59 4.27 -6.14
C MET A 51 -6.39 3.19 -5.06
N GLU A 52 -5.64 2.13 -5.37
CA GLU A 52 -5.28 1.12 -4.36
C GLU A 52 -4.50 1.73 -3.20
N PHE A 53 -3.51 2.58 -3.50
CA PHE A 53 -2.75 3.27 -2.46
C PHE A 53 -3.64 4.19 -1.63
N LEU A 54 -4.52 4.97 -2.26
CA LEU A 54 -5.46 5.84 -1.55
C LEU A 54 -6.38 5.06 -0.61
N ASN A 55 -6.92 3.92 -1.07
CA ASN A 55 -7.75 3.06 -0.23
C ASN A 55 -6.97 2.48 0.96
N GLU A 56 -5.69 2.14 0.78
CA GLU A 56 -4.83 1.66 1.86
C GLU A 56 -4.51 2.79 2.86
N TRP A 57 -4.20 3.99 2.36
CA TRP A 57 -4.00 5.17 3.19
C TRP A 57 -5.26 5.52 3.98
N GLU A 58 -6.43 5.56 3.35
CA GLU A 58 -7.71 5.84 4.01
C GLU A 58 -7.99 4.84 5.14
N LYS A 59 -7.72 3.54 4.93
CA LYS A 59 -7.86 2.53 5.99
C LYS A 59 -6.98 2.83 7.20
N THR A 60 -5.72 3.25 6.99
CA THR A 60 -4.82 3.63 8.10
C THR A 60 -5.29 4.87 8.85
N CYS A 61 -6.04 5.76 8.20
CA CYS A 61 -6.68 6.93 8.82
C CYS A 61 -7.94 6.53 9.59
N ASN A 62 -8.82 5.72 8.99
CA ASN A 62 -10.10 5.31 9.56
C ASN A 62 -9.93 4.37 10.76
N MET A 63 -8.89 3.53 10.79
CA MET A 63 -8.53 2.71 11.96
C MET A 63 -8.27 3.55 13.23
N LYS A 64 -7.97 4.84 13.09
CA LYS A 64 -7.78 5.76 14.23
C LYS A 64 -9.07 6.47 14.66
N HIS A 65 -10.10 6.48 13.82
CA HIS A 65 -11.39 7.08 14.17
C HIS A 65 -12.30 6.11 14.96
N GLU A 66 -12.07 4.80 14.88
CA GLU A 66 -12.81 3.82 15.69
C GLU A 66 -12.46 3.86 17.18
N THR A 67 -11.28 4.37 17.57
CA THR A 67 -10.95 4.62 18.99
C THR A 67 -11.56 5.91 19.53
N CYS A 68 -12.14 6.76 18.67
CA CYS A 68 -12.91 7.94 19.07
C CYS A 68 -14.41 7.66 19.12
N ASN A 69 -14.81 6.57 19.77
CA ASN A 69 -16.21 6.38 20.18
C ASN A 69 -16.29 6.11 21.68
N ILE A 70 -15.98 7.12 22.49
CA ILE A 70 -16.32 7.12 23.92
C ILE A 70 -17.25 8.30 24.21
N LYS A 71 -18.53 7.95 24.29
CA LYS A 71 -19.63 8.59 25.04
C LYS A 71 -20.10 9.96 24.54
N ASN A 72 -21.23 9.91 23.82
CA ASN A 72 -22.32 10.86 24.04
C ASN A 72 -22.62 10.96 25.55
N LYS A 73 -22.26 12.07 26.17
CA LYS A 73 -22.95 12.60 27.35
C LYS A 73 -22.82 14.12 27.38
N ASN A 74 -23.94 14.77 27.14
CA ASN A 74 -24.17 16.21 27.24
C ASN A 74 -23.45 16.81 28.46
N MET A 75 -22.60 17.83 28.27
CA MET A 75 -22.47 18.93 29.23
C MET A 75 -21.65 20.07 28.61
N SER A 76 -22.12 21.29 28.87
CA SER A 76 -21.49 22.56 28.59
C SER A 76 -20.06 22.68 29.12
N LEU A 77 -19.28 23.55 28.46
CA LEU A 77 -18.54 24.68 29.04
C LEU A 77 -17.21 24.91 28.29
N ARG A 78 -17.13 26.09 27.67
CA ARG A 78 -16.13 27.13 27.94
C ARG A 78 -14.69 26.65 28.20
N GLY A 79 -13.81 26.99 27.27
CA GLY A 79 -12.38 27.19 27.51
C GLY A 79 -11.56 25.92 27.69
N SER A 80 -10.74 25.60 26.69
CA SER A 80 -9.56 24.78 26.92
C SER A 80 -8.40 25.36 26.10
N ASP A 81 -7.33 25.69 26.82
CA ASP A 81 -6.14 26.35 26.33
C ASP A 81 -5.45 25.58 25.18
N PRO A 82 -4.87 26.28 24.18
CA PRO A 82 -4.23 25.66 23.02
C PRO A 82 -2.89 24.96 23.32
N ALA A 83 -2.43 24.94 24.58
CA ALA A 83 -1.07 24.57 24.95
C ALA A 83 -0.90 23.14 25.52
N LYS A 84 -1.93 22.28 25.48
CA LYS A 84 -1.85 20.89 25.95
C LYS A 84 -2.42 19.91 24.93
N ARG A 85 -1.73 19.72 23.82
CA ARG A 85 -1.87 18.52 22.97
C ARG A 85 -0.47 17.94 22.74
N GLY A 86 0.12 17.39 23.82
CA GLY A 86 1.32 16.56 23.74
C GLY A 86 0.94 15.26 23.01
N SER A 87 1.55 15.01 21.85
CA SER A 87 2.70 14.13 21.65
C SER A 87 2.31 12.65 21.69
N ASP A 88 2.39 12.02 20.51
CA ASP A 88 2.30 10.57 20.21
C ASP A 88 1.04 10.09 19.48
N GLU A 89 0.34 10.95 18.74
CA GLU A 89 -0.51 10.47 17.64
C GLU A 89 0.38 10.10 16.45
N ALA A 90 0.59 8.80 16.22
CA ALA A 90 1.31 8.29 15.07
C ALA A 90 0.68 8.88 13.79
N ILE A 91 1.42 9.67 13.02
CA ILE A 91 0.93 10.24 11.77
C ILE A 91 0.99 9.10 10.73
N PRO A 92 -0.10 8.78 9.99
CA PRO A 92 -0.09 7.65 9.06
C PRO A 92 0.95 7.84 7.94
N LEU A 93 1.14 9.08 7.46
CA LEU A 93 2.09 9.43 6.42
C LEU A 93 2.63 10.85 6.68
N THR A 94 3.94 11.06 6.52
CA THR A 94 4.50 12.43 6.59
C THR A 94 3.98 13.33 5.47
N THR A 95 4.05 14.63 5.72
CA THR A 95 3.83 15.66 4.71
C THR A 95 4.71 15.46 3.48
N ASP A 96 5.97 15.05 3.66
CA ASP A 96 6.90 14.79 2.56
C ASP A 96 6.46 13.60 1.69
N ASN A 97 6.02 12.51 2.30
CA ASN A 97 5.53 11.34 1.57
C ASN A 97 4.15 11.61 0.90
N ALA A 98 3.29 12.41 1.53
CA ALA A 98 2.06 12.90 0.89
C ALA A 98 2.37 13.79 -0.34
N LYS A 99 3.38 14.66 -0.26
CA LYS A 99 3.88 15.45 -1.39
C LYS A 99 4.40 14.57 -2.51
N LYS A 100 5.13 13.48 -2.20
CA LYS A 100 5.57 12.49 -3.21
C LYS A 100 4.39 11.88 -3.96
N PHE A 101 3.29 11.55 -3.27
CA PHE A 101 2.07 11.07 -3.91
C PHE A 101 1.43 12.14 -4.81
N LEU A 102 1.33 13.39 -4.35
CA LEU A 102 0.72 14.47 -5.15
C LEU A 102 1.48 14.71 -6.46
N LYS A 103 2.81 14.59 -6.44
CA LYS A 103 3.65 14.71 -7.65
C LYS A 103 3.35 13.68 -8.71
N ILE A 104 3.08 12.42 -8.33
CA ILE A 104 2.72 11.38 -9.32
C ILE A 104 1.28 11.52 -9.83
N LEU A 105 0.41 12.20 -9.09
CA LEU A 105 -0.96 12.50 -9.48
C LEU A 105 -1.05 13.70 -10.44
N ALA A 106 -0.10 14.63 -10.37
CA ALA A 106 -0.12 15.89 -11.13
C ALA A 106 -0.30 15.74 -12.66
N PRO A 107 0.28 14.72 -13.34
CA PRO A 107 0.04 14.51 -14.77
C PRO A 107 -1.41 14.14 -15.11
N PHE A 108 -2.18 13.62 -14.14
CA PHE A 108 -3.56 13.15 -14.34
C PHE A 108 -4.60 14.19 -13.91
N ALA A 109 -4.33 14.93 -12.83
CA ALA A 109 -5.27 15.90 -12.23
C ALA A 109 -4.59 17.25 -11.91
N PRO A 110 -4.06 17.98 -12.92
CA PRO A 110 -3.15 19.10 -12.72
C PRO A 110 -3.71 20.22 -11.84
N PHE A 111 -4.95 20.65 -12.11
CA PHE A 111 -5.56 21.77 -11.38
C PHE A 111 -5.79 21.44 -9.90
N ILE A 112 -6.34 20.26 -9.60
CA ILE A 112 -6.58 19.83 -8.22
C ILE A 112 -5.26 19.70 -7.47
N THR A 113 -4.24 19.13 -8.10
CA THR A 113 -2.93 19.00 -7.46
C THR A 113 -2.26 20.34 -7.21
N GLU A 114 -2.44 21.35 -8.07
CA GLU A 114 -1.87 22.68 -7.87
C GLU A 114 -2.56 23.41 -6.69
N GLU A 115 -3.88 23.35 -6.59
CA GLU A 115 -4.62 23.94 -5.46
C GLU A 115 -4.22 23.28 -4.15
N ILE A 116 -4.17 21.94 -4.09
CA ILE A 116 -3.71 21.21 -2.89
C ILE A 116 -2.26 21.58 -2.53
N TRP A 117 -1.39 21.71 -3.54
CA TRP A 117 0.02 22.05 -3.33
C TRP A 117 0.22 23.44 -2.72
N ARG A 118 -0.56 24.43 -3.16
CA ARG A 118 -0.50 25.80 -2.64
C ARG A 118 -1.24 25.97 -1.32
N ASP A 119 -2.45 25.44 -1.23
CA ASP A 119 -3.35 25.74 -0.11
C ASP A 119 -3.11 24.84 1.10
N VAL A 120 -2.87 23.54 0.86
CA VAL A 120 -2.69 22.55 1.92
C VAL A 120 -1.22 22.44 2.32
N PHE A 121 -0.30 22.45 1.35
CA PHE A 121 1.13 22.28 1.61
C PHE A 121 1.92 23.60 1.67
N ASN A 122 1.27 24.75 1.41
CA ASN A 122 1.85 26.09 1.44
C ASN A 122 3.12 26.24 0.57
N GLU A 123 3.20 25.48 -0.50
CA GLU A 123 4.33 25.55 -1.43
C GLU A 123 4.18 26.76 -2.36
N LYS A 124 5.26 27.54 -2.49
CA LYS A 124 5.25 28.79 -3.26
C LYS A 124 5.42 28.58 -4.76
N GLN A 125 6.07 27.48 -5.14
CA GLN A 125 6.32 27.14 -6.54
C GLN A 125 5.27 26.15 -7.03
N SER A 126 4.93 26.20 -8.31
CA SER A 126 3.98 25.25 -8.90
C SER A 126 4.49 23.81 -8.82
N ILE A 127 3.57 22.87 -8.60
CA ILE A 127 3.90 21.44 -8.58
C ILE A 127 4.47 20.96 -9.92
N HIS A 128 4.10 21.61 -11.02
CA HIS A 128 4.57 21.28 -12.38
C HIS A 128 6.05 21.59 -12.60
N LEU A 129 6.64 22.47 -11.78
CA LEU A 129 8.08 22.75 -11.80
C LEU A 129 8.86 21.83 -10.86
N SER A 130 8.15 21.02 -10.07
CA SER A 130 8.78 20.13 -9.10
C SER A 130 9.41 18.91 -9.77
N THR A 131 10.45 18.38 -9.13
CA THR A 131 11.11 17.16 -9.59
C THR A 131 10.27 15.93 -9.29
N TRP A 132 10.29 14.96 -10.23
CA TRP A 132 9.67 13.65 -10.05
C TRP A 132 10.22 12.95 -8.80
N PRO A 133 9.36 12.33 -7.97
CA PRO A 133 9.80 11.74 -6.71
C PRO A 133 10.72 10.55 -6.94
N LYS A 134 11.84 10.50 -6.20
CA LYS A 134 12.74 9.35 -6.17
C LYS A 134 12.26 8.36 -5.11
N VAL A 135 12.34 7.08 -5.45
CA VAL A 135 12.00 5.97 -4.55
C VAL A 135 13.26 5.63 -3.76
N GLU A 136 13.17 5.77 -2.45
CA GLU A 136 14.19 5.25 -1.53
C GLU A 136 13.94 3.75 -1.36
N GLU A 137 14.98 2.93 -1.53
CA GLU A 137 14.88 1.49 -1.26
C GLU A 137 14.64 1.30 0.24
N ILE A 138 13.41 0.96 0.59
CA ILE A 138 13.09 0.49 1.93
C ILE A 138 13.14 -1.02 1.88
N GLU A 139 13.94 -1.62 2.75
CA GLU A 139 14.02 -3.07 2.91
C GLU A 139 12.61 -3.62 3.19
N MET A 140 12.07 -4.36 2.22
CA MET A 140 10.88 -5.17 2.43
C MET A 140 11.28 -6.30 3.38
N GLY A 141 11.13 -6.07 4.68
CA GLY A 141 11.13 -7.15 5.66
C GLY A 141 10.13 -8.23 5.27
N ASP A 142 10.40 -9.48 5.64
CA ASP A 142 9.76 -10.72 5.18
C ASP A 142 8.27 -10.60 4.83
N VAL A 143 7.96 -10.20 3.59
CA VAL A 143 6.58 -10.14 3.11
C VAL A 143 6.14 -11.56 2.81
N GLU A 144 5.07 -12.00 3.47
CA GLU A 144 4.41 -13.26 3.14
C GLU A 144 3.68 -13.13 1.79
N ILE A 145 4.08 -13.95 0.82
CA ILE A 145 3.43 -14.08 -0.48
C ILE A 145 2.50 -15.30 -0.40
N THR A 146 1.23 -15.10 -0.75
CA THR A 146 0.26 -16.20 -0.89
C THR A 146 0.26 -16.69 -2.32
N ILE A 147 0.67 -17.94 -2.54
CA ILE A 147 0.69 -18.58 -3.86
C ILE A 147 -0.52 -19.52 -3.98
N PRO A 148 -1.39 -19.33 -4.98
CA PRO A 148 -2.45 -20.29 -5.29
C PRO A 148 -1.87 -21.58 -5.86
N VAL A 149 -2.36 -22.72 -5.37
CA VAL A 149 -2.01 -24.05 -5.85
C VAL A 149 -3.16 -24.65 -6.65
N GLN A 150 -2.85 -25.05 -7.87
CA GLN A 150 -3.75 -25.68 -8.80
C GLN A 150 -3.40 -27.14 -9.03
N VAL A 151 -4.43 -27.98 -9.20
CA VAL A 151 -4.29 -29.37 -9.67
C VAL A 151 -5.12 -29.53 -10.93
N ASN A 152 -4.48 -29.92 -12.04
CA ASN A 152 -5.09 -29.96 -13.38
C ASN A 152 -5.85 -28.66 -13.72
N GLY A 153 -5.28 -27.50 -13.38
CA GLY A 153 -5.85 -26.18 -13.64
C GLY A 153 -7.01 -25.75 -12.74
N LYS A 154 -7.46 -26.57 -11.78
CA LYS A 154 -8.47 -26.18 -10.78
C LYS A 154 -7.79 -25.73 -9.48
N LEU A 155 -8.22 -24.61 -8.89
CA LEU A 155 -7.72 -24.12 -7.60
C LEU A 155 -8.08 -25.09 -6.48
N ARG A 156 -7.09 -25.56 -5.72
CA ARG A 156 -7.27 -26.54 -4.64
C ARG A 156 -6.75 -26.08 -3.28
N GLY A 157 -5.87 -25.09 -3.24
CA GLY A 157 -5.34 -24.55 -2.00
C GLY A 157 -4.52 -23.29 -2.21
N THR A 158 -3.99 -22.74 -1.12
CA THR A 158 -3.10 -21.58 -1.13
C THR A 158 -1.96 -21.81 -0.15
N VAL A 159 -0.72 -21.56 -0.59
CA VAL A 159 0.48 -21.72 0.26
C VAL A 159 1.05 -20.35 0.57
N LYS A 160 1.27 -20.06 1.85
CA LYS A 160 1.98 -18.86 2.30
C LYS A 160 3.48 -19.13 2.36
N ILE A 161 4.26 -18.27 1.74
CA ILE A 161 5.73 -18.36 1.72
C ILE A 161 6.37 -16.99 1.94
N GLN A 162 7.61 -16.96 2.41
CA GLN A 162 8.34 -15.70 2.56
C GLN A 162 8.90 -15.21 1.22
N ASN A 163 9.08 -13.89 1.08
CA ASN A 163 9.67 -13.26 -0.11
C ASN A 163 11.12 -13.68 -0.41
N SER A 164 11.84 -14.22 0.57
CA SER A 164 13.15 -14.85 0.35
C SER A 164 13.04 -16.22 -0.33
N GLU A 165 11.93 -16.92 -0.11
CA GLU A 165 11.76 -18.34 -0.41
C GLU A 165 11.06 -18.61 -1.76
N PHE A 166 10.42 -17.61 -2.39
CA PHE A 166 9.63 -17.83 -3.62
C PHE A 166 10.43 -18.27 -4.84
N ARG A 167 11.77 -18.13 -4.81
CA ARG A 167 12.61 -18.59 -5.92
C ARG A 167 12.86 -20.10 -5.86
N ILE A 168 12.69 -20.72 -4.68
CA ILE A 168 13.04 -22.13 -4.46
C ILE A 168 11.80 -23.00 -4.69
N GLN A 169 11.70 -23.56 -5.90
CA GLN A 169 10.57 -24.42 -6.29
C GLN A 169 10.33 -25.58 -5.31
N ASN A 170 11.39 -26.26 -4.87
CA ASN A 170 11.27 -27.47 -4.05
C ASN A 170 10.59 -27.19 -2.71
N LEU A 171 10.94 -26.08 -2.05
CA LEU A 171 10.35 -25.71 -0.77
C LEU A 171 8.85 -25.40 -0.89
N VAL A 172 8.45 -24.73 -1.99
CA VAL A 172 7.05 -24.40 -2.24
C VAL A 172 6.23 -25.68 -2.50
N VAL A 173 6.81 -26.64 -3.22
CA VAL A 173 6.19 -27.95 -3.46
C VAL A 173 6.03 -28.74 -2.15
N GLU A 174 7.06 -28.78 -1.31
CA GLU A 174 6.98 -29.44 0.01
C GLU A 174 5.91 -28.82 0.90
N LYS A 175 5.84 -27.48 0.95
CA LYS A 175 4.78 -26.77 1.69
C LYS A 175 3.40 -27.07 1.12
N ALA A 176 3.27 -27.21 -0.20
CA ALA A 176 2.00 -27.58 -0.84
C ALA A 176 1.59 -29.04 -0.56
N LEU A 177 2.55 -29.97 -0.49
CA LEU A 177 2.31 -31.39 -0.19
C LEU A 177 1.90 -31.66 1.26
N LYS A 178 2.15 -30.71 2.17
CA LYS A 178 1.66 -30.79 3.56
C LYS A 178 0.17 -30.51 3.69
N ASP A 179 -0.45 -29.85 2.71
CA ASP A 179 -1.87 -29.54 2.75
C ASP A 179 -2.70 -30.78 2.39
N GLU A 180 -3.51 -31.25 3.33
CA GLU A 180 -4.40 -32.41 3.18
C GLU A 180 -5.33 -32.28 1.96
N ASN A 181 -5.71 -31.05 1.59
CA ASN A 181 -6.59 -30.83 0.44
C ASN A 181 -5.90 -31.12 -0.89
N ILE A 182 -4.58 -30.98 -0.95
CA ILE A 182 -3.79 -31.21 -2.16
C ILE A 182 -3.41 -32.68 -2.26
N THR A 183 -2.99 -33.29 -1.14
CA THR A 183 -2.54 -34.69 -1.08
C THR A 183 -3.61 -35.68 -1.52
N LYS A 184 -4.90 -35.43 -1.20
CA LYS A 184 -6.05 -36.23 -1.67
C LYS A 184 -6.09 -36.41 -3.20
N TYR A 185 -5.57 -35.46 -3.97
CA TYR A 185 -5.57 -35.53 -5.43
C TYR A 185 -4.30 -36.17 -6.02
N LEU A 186 -3.26 -36.34 -5.19
CA LEU A 186 -1.95 -36.84 -5.60
C LEU A 186 -1.73 -38.32 -5.25
N GLU A 187 -2.60 -38.93 -4.44
CA GLU A 187 -2.50 -40.33 -4.03
C GLU A 187 -2.43 -41.28 -5.24
N GLY A 188 -1.31 -42.00 -5.35
CA GLY A 188 -1.07 -43.06 -6.33
C GLY A 188 -0.83 -42.60 -7.78
N LYS A 189 -0.70 -41.30 -8.05
CA LYS A 189 -0.56 -40.77 -9.43
C LYS A 189 0.79 -40.10 -9.64
N LYS A 190 1.42 -40.36 -10.79
CA LYS A 190 2.57 -39.57 -11.25
C LYS A 190 2.11 -38.15 -11.58
N TYR A 191 2.91 -37.16 -11.23
CA TYR A 191 2.58 -35.76 -11.46
C TYR A 191 3.77 -34.97 -12.01
N ARG A 192 3.48 -33.93 -12.78
CA ARG A 192 4.43 -32.93 -13.26
C ARG A 192 4.13 -31.59 -12.60
N VAL A 193 5.16 -30.93 -12.07
CA VAL A 193 5.02 -29.62 -11.42
C VAL A 193 5.41 -28.51 -12.39
N ILE A 194 4.54 -27.51 -12.52
CA ILE A 194 4.79 -26.26 -13.25
C ILE A 194 4.74 -25.15 -12.21
N TYR A 195 5.88 -24.54 -11.93
CA TYR A 195 5.99 -23.45 -10.98
C TYR A 195 6.34 -22.15 -11.68
N VAL A 196 5.53 -21.11 -11.47
CA VAL A 196 5.84 -19.75 -11.86
C VAL A 196 6.13 -18.97 -10.59
N SER A 197 7.40 -18.64 -10.38
CA SER A 197 7.92 -18.03 -9.16
C SER A 197 7.09 -16.83 -8.70
N GLY A 198 6.58 -16.92 -7.48
CA GLY A 198 5.75 -15.87 -6.85
C GLY A 198 4.36 -15.67 -7.45
N LYS A 199 3.93 -16.46 -8.45
CA LYS A 199 2.63 -16.31 -9.12
C LYS A 199 1.71 -17.50 -8.91
N ILE A 200 2.14 -18.71 -9.30
CA ILE A 200 1.27 -19.89 -9.29
C ILE A 200 2.05 -21.20 -9.23
N LEU A 201 1.50 -22.18 -8.52
CA LEU A 201 1.96 -23.56 -8.54
C LEU A 201 0.87 -24.42 -9.19
N ASN A 202 1.16 -25.06 -10.33
CA ASN A 202 0.23 -25.96 -10.99
C ASN A 202 0.80 -27.38 -11.03
N ILE A 203 0.05 -28.35 -10.51
CA ILE A 203 0.39 -29.76 -10.49
C ILE A 203 -0.49 -30.49 -11.51
N VAL A 204 0.14 -31.05 -12.54
CA VAL A 204 -0.54 -31.76 -13.62
C VAL A 204 -0.39 -33.25 -13.38
N LEU A 205 -1.50 -33.97 -13.21
CA LEU A 205 -1.50 -35.42 -13.07
C LEU A 205 -1.19 -36.07 -14.43
N THR A 206 -0.18 -36.93 -14.47
CA THR A 206 0.15 -37.72 -15.66
C THR A 206 -0.58 -39.06 -15.52
N GLY A 207 -1.76 -39.16 -16.13
CA GLY A 207 -2.40 -40.46 -16.35
C GLY A 207 -1.72 -41.15 -17.53
N ASN A 208 -1.51 -42.47 -17.43
CA ASN A 208 -1.23 -43.27 -18.62
C ASN A 208 -2.41 -43.09 -19.58
N ILE A 209 -2.12 -42.59 -20.78
CA ILE A 209 -3.05 -42.57 -21.92
C ILE A 209 -3.36 -44.01 -22.31
#